data_AF-A0A381WYY6-F1
#
_entry.id   AF-A0A381WYY6-F1
#
_cell.length_a   1.000
_cell.length_b   1.000
_cell.length_c   1.000
_cell.angle_alpha   90.00
_cell.angle_beta   90.00
_cell.angle_gamma   90.00
#
_symmetry.space_group_name_H-M   'P 1'
#
loop_
_entity.id
_entity.type
_entity.pdbx_description
1 polymer ?
#
loop_
_entity_poly.entity_id
_entity_poly.type
_entity_poly.pdbx_seq_one_letter_code
_entity_poly.pdbx_strand_id
1 'polypeptide(L)'
;MNKLEQTRRKNLTLIIAIFIIGIAVYLGFTPLFNLIEGGVAGAVIGASFGAIFVIVLTMYLLNKQTEIEQESKKGERVFEEKVKIYQKILTQTKSMVEDGAISKSEIAELPFLMMELQVLGGDETIIAYEGVFSTINEIFNEDEEEDVVTIDENAKIKIYRKMLDFVRNCRVDLGVSDREINEKLFEATINTIQNAEEITQGIKKGKAKGWMTIEEFLQECKKRGRPPELIETTRKLHDELMQHYRSEPLFAIDIPDFTKSQSQYRFKAKTGKGVFCEITLRTKDVRIGNINKSPRWDYKQLKSGELFFEHWREDPRKLKIDGITGIDEQELKKILVVLDESKKVLEEGKVLKDYRRDKKRGDEEAKKKFEALLDEETRDLDN
;
A
#
# COMPACT_ATOMS: atom_id res chain seq x y z
N MET A 1 -23.12 29.05 15.25
CA MET A 1 -24.57 29.33 15.16
C MET A 1 -25.22 28.17 14.43
N ASN A 2 -26.25 27.54 14.99
CA ASN A 2 -26.74 26.23 14.50
C ASN A 2 -27.49 26.38 13.16
N LYS A 3 -27.17 25.58 12.12
CA LYS A 3 -27.79 25.64 10.77
C LYS A 3 -29.33 25.64 10.85
N LEU A 4 -29.89 24.90 11.80
CA LEU A 4 -31.34 24.79 12.03
C LEU A 4 -32.00 26.12 12.44
N GLU A 5 -31.32 26.97 13.21
CA GLU A 5 -31.87 28.26 13.65
C GLU A 5 -31.88 29.30 12.53
N GLN A 6 -30.86 29.27 11.65
CA GLN A 6 -30.83 30.11 10.44
C GLN A 6 -31.97 29.76 9.48
N THR A 7 -32.24 28.46 9.27
CA THR A 7 -33.34 28.01 8.42
C THR A 7 -34.70 28.44 8.97
N ARG A 8 -34.93 28.34 10.29
CA ARG A 8 -36.17 28.80 10.92
C ARG A 8 -36.38 30.31 10.78
N ARG A 9 -35.32 31.11 10.94
CA ARG A 9 -35.41 32.58 10.76
C ARG A 9 -35.74 32.95 9.32
N LYS A 10 -35.10 32.33 8.34
CA LYS A 10 -35.40 32.55 6.91
C LYS A 10 -36.86 32.21 6.58
N ASN A 11 -37.37 31.09 7.12
CA ASN A 11 -38.77 30.70 6.93
C ASN A 11 -39.75 31.69 7.58
N LEU A 12 -39.43 32.22 8.77
CA LEU A 12 -40.26 33.23 9.44
C LEU A 12 -40.30 34.54 8.65
N THR A 13 -39.17 35.00 8.12
CA THR A 13 -39.10 36.20 7.27
C THR A 13 -39.95 36.05 6.01
N LEU A 14 -39.94 34.86 5.38
CA LEU A 14 -40.79 34.57 4.22
C LEU A 14 -42.29 34.66 4.56
N ILE A 15 -42.71 34.08 5.68
CA ILE A 15 -44.10 34.10 6.13
C ILE A 15 -44.57 35.54 6.39
N ILE A 16 -43.73 36.35 7.06
CA ILE A 16 -44.04 37.77 7.32
C ILE A 16 -44.15 38.56 6.01
N ALA A 17 -43.26 38.30 5.04
CA ALA A 17 -43.32 38.97 3.75
C ALA A 17 -44.61 38.64 2.99
N ILE A 18 -45.05 37.38 2.98
CA ILE A 18 -46.31 36.96 2.35
C ILE A 18 -47.51 37.65 3.01
N PHE A 19 -47.51 37.76 4.34
CA PHE A 19 -48.57 38.43 5.09
C PHE A 19 -48.68 39.92 4.75
N ILE A 20 -47.54 40.62 4.68
CA ILE A 20 -47.47 42.04 4.30
C ILE A 20 -47.98 42.24 2.87
N ILE A 21 -47.57 41.38 1.93
CA ILE A 21 -48.04 41.42 0.55
C ILE A 21 -49.56 41.25 0.50
N GLY A 22 -50.13 40.30 1.26
CA GLY A 22 -51.58 40.09 1.33
C GLY A 22 -52.34 41.32 1.79
N ILE A 23 -51.85 42.01 2.84
CA ILE A 23 -52.45 43.26 3.33
C ILE A 23 -52.32 44.38 2.29
N ALA A 24 -51.14 44.54 1.68
CA ALA A 24 -50.89 45.57 0.68
C ALA A 24 -51.79 45.41 -0.56
N VAL A 25 -51.96 44.18 -1.04
CA VAL A 25 -52.88 43.83 -2.13
C VAL A 25 -54.32 44.17 -1.72
N TYR A 26 -54.78 43.74 -0.56
CA TYR A 26 -56.13 44.04 -0.08
C TYR A 26 -56.42 45.55 -0.02
N LEU A 27 -55.53 46.32 0.62
CA LEU A 27 -55.70 47.76 0.76
C LEU A 27 -55.57 48.51 -0.57
N GLY A 28 -54.63 48.10 -1.44
CA GLY A 28 -54.39 48.76 -2.72
C GLY A 28 -55.52 48.59 -3.72
N PHE A 29 -56.21 47.44 -3.71
CA PHE A 29 -57.27 47.14 -4.68
C PHE A 29 -58.68 47.50 -4.20
N THR A 30 -58.91 47.61 -2.89
CA THR A 30 -60.20 48.06 -2.33
C THR A 30 -60.76 49.35 -2.97
N PRO A 31 -59.99 50.45 -3.14
CA PRO A 31 -60.51 51.67 -3.77
C PRO A 31 -60.87 51.49 -5.25
N LEU A 32 -60.17 50.61 -5.97
CA LEU A 32 -60.44 50.31 -7.37
C LEU A 32 -61.80 49.58 -7.52
N PHE A 33 -62.09 48.62 -6.64
CA PHE A 33 -63.37 47.91 -6.64
C PHE A 33 -64.54 48.82 -6.28
N ASN A 34 -64.33 49.78 -5.36
CA ASN A 34 -65.37 50.76 -5.00
C ASN A 34 -65.68 51.73 -6.15
N LEU A 35 -64.69 52.07 -7.00
CA LEU A 35 -64.88 53.00 -8.12
C LEU A 35 -65.64 52.38 -9.31
N ILE A 36 -65.60 51.05 -9.46
CA ILE A 36 -66.26 50.33 -10.55
C ILE A 36 -67.76 50.09 -10.24
N GLU A 37 -68.21 50.41 -9.02
CA GLU A 37 -69.61 50.30 -8.55
C GLU A 37 -70.25 48.90 -8.68
N GLY A 38 -69.45 47.86 -8.92
CA GLY A 38 -69.90 46.46 -9.02
C GLY A 38 -70.45 46.07 -10.40
N GLY A 39 -71.27 45.00 -10.44
CA GLY A 39 -71.83 44.45 -11.68
C GLY A 39 -70.86 43.61 -12.51
N VAL A 40 -71.20 43.39 -13.78
CA VAL A 40 -70.45 42.50 -14.71
C VAL A 40 -69.01 42.99 -14.91
N ALA A 41 -68.80 44.30 -15.03
CA ALA A 41 -67.46 44.88 -15.20
C ALA A 41 -66.55 44.64 -13.99
N GLY A 42 -67.07 44.81 -12.77
CA GLY A 42 -66.34 44.49 -11.54
C GLY A 42 -65.99 43.01 -11.42
N ALA A 43 -66.90 42.12 -11.82
CA ALA A 43 -66.66 40.68 -11.84
C ALA A 43 -65.55 40.28 -12.84
N VAL A 44 -65.57 40.85 -14.06
CA VAL A 44 -64.55 40.58 -15.09
C VAL A 44 -63.18 41.10 -14.68
N ILE A 45 -63.11 42.30 -14.09
CA ILE A 45 -61.85 42.89 -13.60
C ILE A 45 -61.30 42.07 -12.43
N GLY A 46 -62.14 41.71 -11.46
CA GLY A 46 -61.75 40.86 -10.32
C GLY A 46 -61.24 39.48 -10.76
N ALA A 47 -61.93 38.84 -11.71
CA ALA A 47 -61.50 37.55 -12.28
C ALA A 47 -60.16 37.67 -13.03
N SER A 48 -59.97 38.74 -13.81
CA SER A 48 -58.74 38.97 -14.58
C SER A 48 -57.54 39.22 -13.66
N PHE A 49 -57.72 40.02 -12.61
CA PHE A 49 -56.66 40.24 -11.60
C PHE A 49 -56.34 38.97 -10.82
N GLY A 50 -57.35 38.19 -10.43
CA GLY A 50 -57.14 36.88 -9.81
C GLY A 50 -56.32 35.96 -10.70
N ALA A 51 -56.65 35.90 -12.00
CA ALA A 51 -55.91 35.12 -12.98
C ALA A 51 -54.46 35.60 -13.16
N ILE A 52 -54.24 36.92 -13.33
CA ILE A 52 -52.90 37.51 -13.46
C ILE A 52 -52.06 37.23 -12.21
N PHE A 53 -52.65 37.42 -11.03
CA PHE A 53 -51.97 37.17 -9.75
C PHE A 53 -51.53 35.71 -9.63
N VAL A 54 -52.43 34.76 -9.96
CA VAL A 54 -52.10 33.33 -9.95
C VAL A 54 -51.00 33.01 -10.97
N ILE A 55 -51.05 33.58 -12.19
CA ILE A 55 -50.01 33.37 -13.21
C ILE A 55 -48.64 33.89 -12.75
N VAL A 56 -48.60 35.12 -12.20
CA VAL A 56 -47.34 35.72 -11.71
C VAL A 56 -46.78 34.92 -10.53
N LEU A 57 -47.64 34.53 -9.58
CA LEU A 57 -47.24 33.72 -8.42
C LEU A 57 -46.72 32.34 -8.85
N THR A 58 -47.42 31.67 -9.76
CA THR A 58 -46.99 30.36 -10.27
C THR A 58 -45.68 30.46 -11.04
N MET A 59 -45.48 31.48 -11.87
CA MET A 59 -44.19 31.73 -12.53
C MET A 59 -43.06 31.96 -11.51
N TYR A 60 -43.32 32.75 -10.46
CA TYR A 60 -42.34 32.99 -9.39
C TYR A 60 -41.96 31.69 -8.66
N LEU A 61 -42.95 30.88 -8.28
CA LEU A 61 -42.72 29.61 -7.59
C LEU A 61 -41.96 28.61 -8.49
N LEU A 62 -42.34 28.49 -9.76
CA LEU A 62 -41.66 27.61 -10.72
C LEU A 62 -40.19 28.01 -10.93
N ASN A 63 -39.91 29.31 -11.10
CA ASN A 63 -38.54 29.80 -11.20
C ASN A 63 -37.73 29.47 -9.95
N LYS A 64 -38.31 29.67 -8.75
CA LYS A 64 -37.60 29.38 -7.49
C LYS A 64 -37.35 27.88 -7.29
N GLN A 65 -38.32 27.03 -7.62
CA GLN A 65 -38.14 25.58 -7.59
C GLN A 65 -37.06 25.14 -8.58
N THR A 66 -37.05 25.70 -9.79
CA THR A 66 -36.04 25.41 -10.82
C THR A 66 -34.64 25.82 -10.37
N GLU A 67 -34.50 27.01 -9.77
CA GLU A 67 -33.23 27.49 -9.20
C GLU A 67 -32.72 26.54 -8.10
N ILE A 68 -33.59 26.16 -7.15
CA ILE A 68 -33.26 25.21 -6.08
C ILE A 68 -32.83 23.85 -6.66
N GLU A 69 -33.54 23.35 -7.68
CA GLU A 69 -33.20 22.08 -8.32
C GLU A 69 -31.85 22.15 -9.04
N GLN A 70 -31.56 23.25 -9.74
CA GLN A 70 -30.26 23.47 -10.38
C GLN A 70 -29.12 23.57 -9.37
N GLU A 71 -29.32 24.30 -8.28
CA GLU A 71 -28.34 24.38 -7.18
C GLU A 71 -28.13 23.00 -6.54
N SER A 72 -29.20 22.23 -6.33
CA SER A 72 -29.13 20.87 -5.81
C SER A 72 -28.34 19.94 -6.74
N LYS A 73 -28.62 19.95 -8.04
CA LYS A 73 -27.90 19.15 -9.05
C LYS A 73 -26.42 19.55 -9.13
N LYS A 74 -26.13 20.84 -9.05
CA LYS A 74 -24.74 21.33 -8.98
C LYS A 74 -24.07 20.82 -7.71
N GLY A 75 -24.75 20.91 -6.56
CA GLY A 75 -24.25 20.42 -5.28
C GLY A 75 -23.96 18.92 -5.29
N GLU A 76 -24.84 18.12 -5.88
CA GLU A 76 -24.67 16.68 -6.06
C GLU A 76 -23.44 16.37 -6.91
N ARG A 77 -23.28 17.01 -8.07
CA ARG A 77 -22.10 16.82 -8.92
C ARG A 77 -20.80 17.23 -8.25
N VAL A 78 -20.81 18.35 -7.53
CA VAL A 78 -19.63 18.80 -6.75
C VAL A 78 -19.30 17.79 -5.65
N PHE A 79 -20.31 17.24 -4.98
CA PHE A 79 -20.12 16.18 -3.98
C PHE A 79 -19.50 14.93 -4.60
N GLU A 80 -19.98 14.47 -5.76
CA GLU A 80 -19.40 13.32 -6.46
C GLU A 80 -17.93 13.55 -6.83
N GLU A 81 -17.60 14.71 -7.39
CA GLU A 81 -16.21 15.04 -7.76
C GLU A 81 -15.31 15.17 -6.52
N LYS A 82 -15.82 15.73 -5.41
CA LYS A 82 -15.13 15.74 -4.11
C LYS A 82 -14.77 14.32 -3.65
N VAL A 83 -15.74 13.40 -3.70
CA VAL A 83 -15.51 12.00 -3.31
C VAL A 83 -14.41 11.37 -4.17
N LYS A 84 -14.41 11.62 -5.49
CA LYS A 84 -13.39 11.10 -6.41
C LYS A 84 -11.99 11.61 -6.05
N ILE A 85 -11.82 12.92 -5.83
CA ILE A 85 -10.50 13.47 -5.49
C ILE A 85 -9.99 12.94 -4.15
N TYR A 86 -10.84 12.84 -3.13
CA TYR A 86 -10.42 12.29 -1.83
C TYR A 86 -10.04 10.80 -1.95
N GLN A 87 -10.77 10.02 -2.75
CA GLN A 87 -10.42 8.62 -3.04
C GLN A 87 -9.10 8.50 -3.80
N LYS A 88 -8.86 9.39 -4.76
CA LYS A 88 -7.61 9.45 -5.53
C LYS A 88 -6.42 9.72 -4.62
N ILE A 89 -6.53 10.74 -3.75
CA ILE A 89 -5.52 11.06 -2.73
C ILE A 89 -5.26 9.84 -1.83
N LEU A 90 -6.31 9.19 -1.31
CA LEU A 90 -6.16 8.00 -0.46
C LEU A 90 -5.44 6.86 -1.17
N THR A 91 -5.80 6.59 -2.43
CA THR A 91 -5.23 5.50 -3.22
C THR A 91 -3.77 5.77 -3.56
N GLN A 92 -3.44 7.02 -3.88
CA GLN A 92 -2.10 7.45 -4.24
C GLN A 92 -1.16 7.46 -3.05
N THR A 93 -1.59 7.97 -1.89
CA THR A 93 -0.78 7.86 -0.66
C THR A 93 -0.63 6.39 -0.23
N LYS A 94 -1.65 5.56 -0.45
CA LYS A 94 -1.58 4.13 -0.16
C LYS A 94 -0.48 3.45 -1.00
N SER A 95 -0.43 3.68 -2.31
CA SER A 95 0.58 3.04 -3.17
C SER A 95 2.00 3.37 -2.73
N MET A 96 2.26 4.65 -2.38
CA MET A 96 3.56 5.11 -1.88
C MET A 96 3.99 4.44 -0.58
N VAL A 97 3.05 3.97 0.25
CA VAL A 97 3.35 3.36 1.55
C VAL A 97 3.41 1.83 1.48
N GLU A 98 2.73 1.20 0.51
CA GLU A 98 2.59 -0.26 0.40
C GLU A 98 3.91 -0.97 0.05
N ASP A 99 4.67 -0.43 -0.89
CA ASP A 99 5.98 -0.96 -1.30
C ASP A 99 7.11 -0.57 -0.33
N GLY A 100 6.87 0.43 0.51
CA GLY A 100 7.82 0.93 1.50
C GLY A 100 8.92 1.80 0.92
N ALA A 101 8.71 2.38 -0.27
CA ALA A 101 9.62 3.33 -0.87
C ALA A 101 8.83 4.44 -1.59
N ILE A 102 9.40 5.64 -1.68
CA ILE A 102 8.80 6.76 -2.41
C ILE A 102 9.65 7.03 -3.62
N SER A 103 9.06 6.92 -4.81
CA SER A 103 9.72 7.26 -6.06
C SER A 103 9.55 8.74 -6.43
N LYS A 104 10.50 9.27 -7.20
CA LYS A 104 10.42 10.62 -7.78
C LYS A 104 9.18 10.83 -8.66
N SER A 105 8.74 9.79 -9.39
CA SER A 105 7.52 9.84 -10.19
C SER A 105 6.28 10.05 -9.32
N GLU A 106 6.22 9.39 -8.16
CA GLU A 106 5.09 9.52 -7.24
C GLU A 106 5.05 10.92 -6.60
N ILE A 107 6.20 11.45 -6.20
CA ILE A 107 6.31 12.83 -5.69
C ILE A 107 5.86 13.86 -6.73
N ALA A 108 6.23 13.67 -7.99
CA ALA A 108 5.89 14.61 -9.07
C ALA A 108 4.38 14.73 -9.33
N GLU A 109 3.58 13.72 -8.94
CA GLU A 109 2.13 13.74 -9.10
C GLU A 109 1.40 14.46 -7.97
N LEU A 110 1.98 14.52 -6.77
CA LEU A 110 1.36 15.13 -5.59
C LEU A 110 0.99 16.62 -5.74
N PRO A 111 1.80 17.49 -6.39
CA PRO A 111 1.41 18.89 -6.63
C PRO A 111 0.12 19.02 -7.43
N PHE A 112 -0.11 18.14 -8.41
CA PHE A 112 -1.35 18.16 -9.19
C PHE A 112 -2.55 17.72 -8.37
N LEU A 113 -2.40 16.71 -7.50
CA LEU A 113 -3.44 16.35 -6.53
C LEU A 113 -3.80 17.51 -5.60
N MET A 114 -2.81 18.28 -5.14
CA MET A 114 -3.04 19.46 -4.32
C MET A 114 -3.85 20.52 -5.09
N MET A 115 -3.51 20.79 -6.34
CA MET A 115 -4.26 21.74 -7.19
C MET A 115 -5.69 21.25 -7.44
N GLU A 116 -5.89 19.97 -7.75
CA GLU A 116 -7.22 19.37 -7.92
C GLU A 116 -8.05 19.50 -6.62
N LEU A 117 -7.42 19.28 -5.47
CA LEU A 117 -8.07 19.44 -4.17
C LEU A 117 -8.48 20.90 -3.91
N GLN A 118 -7.65 21.89 -4.27
CA GLN A 118 -7.99 23.31 -4.09
C GLN A 118 -9.21 23.77 -4.89
N VAL A 119 -9.53 23.11 -6.01
CA VAL A 119 -10.71 23.44 -6.82
C VAL A 119 -12.02 23.04 -6.13
N LEU A 120 -12.00 21.97 -5.33
CA LEU A 120 -13.21 21.33 -4.83
C LEU A 120 -13.30 21.33 -3.30
N GLY A 121 -12.19 21.15 -2.59
CA GLY A 121 -12.12 20.97 -1.14
C GLY A 121 -12.31 22.27 -0.35
N GLY A 122 -12.80 22.13 0.88
CA GLY A 122 -12.81 23.22 1.85
C GLY A 122 -11.43 23.48 2.46
N ASP A 123 -11.23 24.70 2.99
CA ASP A 123 -9.95 25.19 3.51
C ASP A 123 -9.31 24.24 4.53
N GLU A 124 -10.08 23.72 5.49
CA GLU A 124 -9.56 22.80 6.51
C GLU A 124 -9.10 21.45 5.91
N THR A 125 -9.77 20.99 4.85
CA THR A 125 -9.40 19.76 4.14
C THR A 125 -8.13 19.96 3.32
N ILE A 126 -7.98 21.13 2.69
CA ILE A 126 -6.77 21.53 1.97
C ILE A 126 -5.58 21.60 2.93
N ILE A 127 -5.75 22.27 4.07
CA ILE A 127 -4.71 22.37 5.13
C ILE A 127 -4.32 20.97 5.63
N ALA A 128 -5.30 20.09 5.86
CA ALA A 128 -5.01 18.74 6.33
C ALA A 128 -4.21 17.93 5.29
N TYR A 129 -4.50 18.07 4.00
CA TYR A 129 -3.71 17.43 2.94
C TYR A 129 -2.34 18.06 2.77
N GLU A 130 -2.20 19.37 2.98
CA GLU A 130 -0.90 20.05 2.97
C GLU A 130 0.04 19.46 4.04
N GLY A 131 -0.50 19.08 5.19
CA GLY A 131 0.22 18.31 6.19
C GLY A 131 0.67 16.91 5.76
N VAL A 132 -0.09 16.23 4.89
CA VAL A 132 0.32 14.95 4.28
C VAL A 132 1.44 15.19 3.26
N PHE A 133 1.22 16.15 2.36
CA PHE A 133 2.13 16.51 1.29
C PHE A 133 3.51 16.92 1.82
N SER A 134 3.55 17.78 2.83
CA SER A 134 4.80 18.20 3.48
C SER A 134 5.54 17.03 4.11
N THR A 135 4.84 16.17 4.86
CA THR A 135 5.43 14.98 5.49
C THR A 135 6.06 14.05 4.46
N ILE A 136 5.38 13.80 3.33
CA ILE A 136 5.89 12.94 2.26
C ILE A 136 7.13 13.57 1.59
N ASN A 137 7.09 14.88 1.30
CA ASN A 137 8.24 15.59 0.73
C ASN A 137 9.43 15.65 1.69
N GLU A 138 9.18 15.83 2.99
CA GLU A 138 10.24 15.80 4.00
C GLU A 138 10.95 14.45 3.99
N ILE A 139 10.21 13.34 3.99
CA ILE A 139 10.77 11.98 3.92
C ILE A 139 11.57 11.78 2.64
N PHE A 140 11.06 12.25 1.49
CA PHE A 140 11.76 12.10 0.22
C PHE A 140 13.04 12.95 0.12
N ASN A 141 13.07 14.13 0.76
CA ASN A 141 14.24 15.00 0.73
C ASN A 141 15.33 14.62 1.76
N GLU A 142 15.15 13.55 2.55
CA GLU A 142 16.18 13.06 3.48
C GLU A 142 17.39 12.45 2.74
N ASP A 143 17.21 11.96 1.50
CA ASP A 143 18.26 11.42 0.62
C ASP A 143 18.21 12.09 -0.77
N GLU A 144 18.87 13.24 -0.92
CA GLU A 144 18.81 14.09 -2.14
C GLU A 144 19.38 13.44 -3.42
N GLU A 145 20.14 12.34 -3.30
CA GLU A 145 20.82 11.68 -4.42
C GLU A 145 20.07 10.45 -4.96
N GLU A 146 19.02 9.96 -4.30
CA GLU A 146 18.30 8.76 -4.72
C GLU A 146 16.97 9.09 -5.45
N ASP A 147 16.74 8.45 -6.60
CA ASP A 147 15.44 8.55 -7.31
C ASP A 147 14.30 7.80 -6.58
N VAL A 148 14.64 6.98 -5.57
CA VAL A 148 13.73 6.19 -4.75
C VAL A 148 14.22 6.17 -3.31
N VAL A 149 13.43 6.71 -2.37
CA VAL A 149 13.79 6.77 -0.94
C VAL A 149 13.04 5.72 -0.14
N THR A 150 13.73 4.97 0.73
CA THR A 150 13.10 3.93 1.56
C THR A 150 12.34 4.56 2.74
N ILE A 151 11.10 4.15 2.98
CA ILE A 151 10.30 4.64 4.11
C ILE A 151 10.49 3.74 5.33
N ASP A 152 10.99 4.31 6.42
CA ASP A 152 11.07 3.61 7.71
C ASP A 152 9.70 3.54 8.44
N GLU A 153 9.64 2.73 9.50
CA GLU A 153 8.42 2.53 10.31
C GLU A 153 7.87 3.83 10.90
N ASN A 154 8.74 4.70 11.40
CA ASN A 154 8.34 5.95 12.04
C ASN A 154 7.77 6.92 11.00
N ALA A 155 8.37 6.97 9.82
CA ALA A 155 7.93 7.74 8.66
C ALA A 155 6.56 7.25 8.17
N LYS A 156 6.34 5.93 8.04
CA LYS A 156 5.02 5.37 7.71
C LYS A 156 3.95 5.77 8.71
N ILE A 157 4.25 5.67 10.01
CA ILE A 157 3.31 6.06 11.08
C ILE A 157 2.96 7.56 10.99
N LYS A 158 3.94 8.43 10.70
CA LYS A 158 3.70 9.87 10.51
C LYS A 158 2.75 10.11 9.33
N ILE A 159 2.97 9.45 8.20
CA ILE A 159 2.09 9.54 7.02
C ILE A 159 0.66 9.09 7.40
N TYR A 160 0.51 7.94 8.07
CA TYR A 160 -0.81 7.45 8.48
C TYR A 160 -1.55 8.40 9.41
N ARG A 161 -0.86 9.02 10.37
CA ARG A 161 -1.46 10.04 11.25
C ARG A 161 -2.00 11.23 10.45
N LYS A 162 -1.19 11.79 9.56
CA LYS A 162 -1.60 12.91 8.71
C LYS A 162 -2.74 12.54 7.76
N MET A 163 -2.71 11.33 7.22
CA MET A 163 -3.79 10.83 6.37
C MET A 163 -5.10 10.66 7.14
N LEU A 164 -5.06 10.20 8.39
CA LEU A 164 -6.27 10.11 9.21
C LEU A 164 -6.83 11.50 9.54
N ASP A 165 -5.97 12.50 9.79
CA ASP A 165 -6.40 13.90 9.95
C ASP A 165 -7.07 14.44 8.68
N PHE A 166 -6.50 14.14 7.51
CA PHE A 166 -7.13 14.46 6.23
C PHE A 166 -8.51 13.80 6.08
N VAL A 167 -8.64 12.51 6.37
CA VAL A 167 -9.92 11.77 6.30
C VAL A 167 -10.95 12.34 7.27
N ARG A 168 -10.52 12.76 8.47
CA ARG A 168 -11.38 13.42 9.47
C ARG A 168 -12.02 14.67 8.87
N ASN A 169 -11.22 15.50 8.20
CA ASN A 169 -11.68 16.74 7.57
C ASN A 169 -12.56 16.47 6.34
N CYS A 170 -12.22 15.47 5.51
CA CYS A 170 -13.06 15.07 4.37
C CYS A 170 -14.49 14.75 4.77
N ARG A 171 -14.71 14.10 5.94
CA ARG A 171 -16.06 13.76 6.42
C ARG A 171 -16.90 15.00 6.74
N VAL A 172 -16.26 16.03 7.29
CA VAL A 172 -16.91 17.31 7.60
C VAL A 172 -17.18 18.07 6.31
N ASP A 173 -16.22 18.12 5.39
CA ASP A 173 -16.33 18.81 4.10
C ASP A 173 -17.36 18.17 3.14
N LEU A 174 -17.56 16.86 3.23
CA LEU A 174 -18.64 16.15 2.55
C LEU A 174 -20.01 16.33 3.23
N GLY A 175 -20.06 16.90 4.45
CA GLY A 175 -21.30 16.99 5.23
C GLY A 175 -21.83 15.64 5.72
N VAL A 176 -20.99 14.60 5.78
CA VAL A 176 -21.34 13.27 6.32
C VAL A 176 -21.56 13.34 7.83
N SER A 177 -20.89 14.26 8.51
CA SER A 177 -21.04 14.53 9.93
C SER A 177 -20.77 16.00 10.22
N ASP A 178 -21.58 16.62 11.07
CA ASP A 178 -21.35 17.98 11.58
C ASP A 178 -20.27 18.03 12.68
N ARG A 179 -19.71 16.86 13.04
CA ARG A 179 -18.69 16.71 14.08
C ARG A 179 -17.55 15.84 13.58
N GLU A 180 -16.34 16.26 13.91
CA GLU A 180 -15.15 15.46 13.71
C GLU A 180 -15.21 14.11 14.47
N ILE A 181 -14.40 13.16 14.03
CA ILE A 181 -14.16 11.91 14.77
C ILE A 181 -13.67 12.27 16.18
N ASN A 182 -14.24 11.64 17.21
CA ASN A 182 -13.76 11.83 18.57
C ASN A 182 -12.30 11.37 18.70
N GLU A 183 -11.47 12.17 19.34
CA GLU A 183 -10.04 11.93 19.52
C GLU A 183 -9.70 10.53 20.07
N LYS A 184 -10.53 9.98 20.97
CA LYS A 184 -10.32 8.62 21.49
C LYS A 184 -10.47 7.54 20.41
N LEU A 185 -11.43 7.70 19.52
CA LEU A 185 -11.64 6.76 18.41
C LEU A 185 -10.52 6.90 17.37
N PHE A 186 -10.05 8.13 17.16
CA PHE A 186 -8.91 8.41 16.30
C PHE A 186 -7.63 7.73 16.80
N GLU A 187 -7.26 7.94 18.06
CA GLU A 187 -6.09 7.31 18.68
C GLU A 187 -6.21 5.77 18.72
N ALA A 188 -7.41 5.25 19.01
CA ALA A 188 -7.65 3.81 18.94
C ALA A 188 -7.44 3.23 17.52
N THR A 189 -7.81 3.99 16.49
CA THR A 189 -7.61 3.60 15.09
C THR A 189 -6.13 3.61 14.74
N ILE A 190 -5.38 4.64 15.14
CA ILE A 190 -3.92 4.69 14.96
C ILE A 190 -3.25 3.48 15.61
N ASN A 191 -3.57 3.20 16.88
CA ASN A 191 -2.99 2.07 17.59
C ASN A 191 -3.32 0.73 16.90
N THR A 192 -4.53 0.59 16.36
CA THR A 192 -4.93 -0.62 15.62
C THR A 192 -4.15 -0.77 14.32
N ILE A 193 -3.93 0.32 13.59
CA ILE A 193 -3.14 0.33 12.35
C ILE A 193 -1.67 -0.01 12.65
N GLN A 194 -1.09 0.61 13.69
CA GLN A 194 0.28 0.33 14.13
C GLN A 194 0.45 -1.16 14.50
N ASN A 195 -0.46 -1.70 15.32
CA ASN A 195 -0.43 -3.12 15.66
C ASN A 195 -0.57 -4.03 14.42
N ALA A 196 -1.40 -3.65 13.45
CA ALA A 196 -1.55 -4.41 12.22
C ALA A 196 -0.27 -4.40 11.36
N GLU A 197 0.41 -3.26 11.28
CA GLU A 197 1.71 -3.14 10.61
C GLU A 197 2.80 -3.94 11.32
N GLU A 198 2.86 -3.89 12.65
CA GLU A 198 3.80 -4.72 13.42
C GLU A 198 3.58 -6.22 13.14
N ILE A 199 2.32 -6.64 12.93
CA ILE A 199 1.98 -8.02 12.57
C ILE A 199 2.39 -8.35 11.13
N THR A 200 2.11 -7.49 10.15
CA THR A 200 2.47 -7.74 8.73
C THR A 200 3.98 -7.67 8.51
N GLN A 201 4.66 -6.75 9.19
CA GLN A 201 6.13 -6.69 9.30
C GLN A 201 6.67 -7.91 10.03
N GLY A 202 6.06 -8.32 11.14
CA GLY A 202 6.40 -9.56 11.82
C GLY A 202 6.27 -10.77 10.90
N ILE A 203 5.28 -10.80 10.02
CA ILE A 203 5.17 -11.86 9.01
C ILE A 203 6.29 -11.74 7.94
N LYS A 204 6.64 -10.53 7.50
CA LYS A 204 7.77 -10.27 6.56
C LYS A 204 9.16 -10.51 7.18
N LYS A 205 9.32 -10.33 8.50
CA LYS A 205 10.57 -10.43 9.28
C LYS A 205 10.65 -11.69 10.16
N GLY A 206 9.71 -12.63 10.03
CA GLY A 206 9.73 -13.90 10.76
C GLY A 206 9.34 -13.84 12.25
N LYS A 207 8.52 -12.89 12.71
CA LYS A 207 7.88 -12.85 14.05
C LYS A 207 6.42 -13.31 14.10
N ALA A 208 5.93 -14.05 13.10
CA ALA A 208 4.70 -14.82 13.31
C ALA A 208 4.89 -15.85 14.44
N LYS A 209 3.84 -16.19 15.19
CA LYS A 209 3.91 -17.17 16.30
C LYS A 209 4.56 -18.48 15.83
N GLY A 210 5.76 -18.80 16.34
CA GLY A 210 6.56 -19.97 15.93
C GLY A 210 7.72 -19.67 14.97
N TRP A 211 8.03 -18.40 14.73
CA TRP A 211 9.13 -17.91 13.90
C TRP A 211 10.04 -16.96 14.72
N MET A 212 11.30 -16.80 14.33
CA MET A 212 12.29 -15.90 14.95
C MET A 212 12.89 -14.93 13.92
N THR A 213 13.45 -13.81 14.37
CA THR A 213 14.30 -12.96 13.53
C THR A 213 15.69 -13.59 13.33
N ILE A 214 16.46 -13.12 12.33
CA ILE A 214 17.84 -13.57 12.13
C ILE A 214 18.72 -13.28 13.35
N GLU A 215 18.53 -12.14 14.01
CA GLU A 215 19.30 -11.81 15.22
C GLU A 215 18.98 -12.74 16.39
N GLU A 216 17.70 -13.01 16.64
CA GLU A 216 17.29 -13.96 17.68
C GLU A 216 17.80 -15.37 17.36
N PHE A 217 17.76 -15.78 16.09
CA PHE A 217 18.32 -17.05 15.61
C PHE A 217 19.83 -17.15 15.88
N LEU A 218 20.61 -16.14 15.47
CA LEU A 218 22.06 -16.14 15.62
C LEU A 218 22.48 -16.04 17.10
N GLN A 219 21.76 -15.26 17.91
CA GLN A 219 21.98 -15.19 19.36
C GLN A 219 21.70 -16.52 20.05
N GLU A 220 20.63 -17.21 19.68
CA GLU A 220 20.30 -18.52 20.26
C GLU A 220 21.30 -19.59 19.80
N CYS A 221 21.75 -19.55 18.54
CA CYS A 221 22.86 -20.37 18.06
C CYS A 221 24.13 -20.16 18.88
N LYS A 222 24.46 -18.90 19.19
CA LYS A 222 25.60 -18.53 20.04
C LYS A 222 25.45 -19.08 21.46
N LYS A 223 24.28 -18.92 22.09
CA LYS A 223 23.99 -19.44 23.43
C LYS A 223 24.14 -20.97 23.51
N ARG A 224 23.78 -21.68 22.44
CA ARG A 224 23.88 -23.15 22.35
C ARG A 224 25.27 -23.63 21.90
N GLY A 225 26.28 -22.76 21.89
CA GLY A 225 27.68 -23.12 21.68
C GLY A 225 28.06 -23.37 20.22
N ARG A 226 27.35 -22.75 19.26
CA ARG A 226 27.77 -22.81 17.85
C ARG A 226 29.06 -22.01 17.62
N PRO A 227 29.99 -22.48 16.77
CA PRO A 227 31.23 -21.76 16.48
C PRO A 227 30.96 -20.35 15.93
N PRO A 228 31.66 -19.30 16.40
CA PRO A 228 31.48 -17.93 15.93
C PRO A 228 31.65 -17.77 14.41
N GLU A 229 32.63 -18.45 13.83
CA GLU A 229 32.91 -18.42 12.38
C GLU A 229 31.71 -18.91 11.55
N LEU A 230 31.02 -19.95 12.02
CA LEU A 230 29.83 -20.46 11.33
C LEU A 230 28.62 -19.55 11.51
N ILE A 231 28.51 -18.86 12.66
CA ILE A 231 27.47 -17.85 12.90
C ILE A 231 27.67 -16.67 11.94
N GLU A 232 28.90 -16.20 11.78
CA GLU A 232 29.24 -15.13 10.84
C GLU A 232 28.96 -15.55 9.40
N THR A 233 29.38 -16.76 9.01
CA THR A 233 29.10 -17.32 7.68
C THR A 233 27.60 -17.42 7.41
N THR A 234 26.82 -17.82 8.42
CA THR A 234 25.35 -17.92 8.32
C THR A 234 24.71 -16.54 8.16
N ARG A 235 25.23 -15.52 8.85
CA ARG A 235 24.81 -14.12 8.69
C ARG A 235 25.10 -13.62 7.27
N LYS A 236 26.33 -13.79 6.79
CA LYS A 236 26.73 -13.39 5.42
C LYS A 236 25.81 -14.00 4.36
N LEU A 237 25.52 -15.30 4.47
CA LEU A 237 24.58 -15.97 3.57
C LEU A 237 23.16 -15.39 3.65
N HIS A 238 22.66 -15.10 4.85
CA HIS A 238 21.34 -14.50 5.02
C HIS A 238 21.27 -13.12 4.37
N ASP A 239 22.24 -12.26 4.67
CA ASP A 239 22.26 -10.87 4.22
C ASP A 239 22.40 -10.80 2.69
N GLU A 240 23.25 -11.66 2.11
CA GLU A 240 23.38 -11.74 0.66
C GLU A 240 22.10 -12.21 -0.02
N LEU A 241 21.41 -13.23 0.52
CA LEU A 241 20.13 -13.68 -0.04
C LEU A 241 19.08 -12.59 0.02
N MET A 242 19.04 -11.83 1.12
CA MET A 242 18.13 -10.69 1.27
C MET A 242 18.43 -9.58 0.27
N GLN A 243 19.72 -9.31 0.01
CA GLN A 243 20.14 -8.29 -0.95
C GLN A 243 19.90 -8.73 -2.40
N HIS A 244 20.35 -9.91 -2.78
CA HIS A 244 20.28 -10.45 -4.15
C HIS A 244 18.84 -10.63 -4.63
N TYR A 245 17.92 -11.04 -3.73
CA TYR A 245 16.50 -11.26 -4.06
C TYR A 245 15.59 -10.13 -3.56
N ARG A 246 16.11 -8.95 -3.19
CA ARG A 246 15.30 -7.85 -2.63
C ARG A 246 14.20 -7.36 -3.57
N SER A 247 14.48 -7.29 -4.87
CA SER A 247 13.56 -6.81 -5.90
C SER A 247 12.51 -7.85 -6.31
N GLU A 248 12.61 -9.07 -5.79
CA GLU A 248 11.78 -10.19 -6.24
C GLU A 248 10.43 -10.22 -5.52
N PRO A 249 9.31 -10.19 -6.27
CA PRO A 249 7.99 -10.21 -5.67
C PRO A 249 7.78 -11.54 -4.94
N LEU A 250 7.30 -11.46 -3.69
CA LEU A 250 6.99 -12.62 -2.83
C LEU A 250 8.21 -13.44 -2.36
N PHE A 251 9.43 -12.90 -2.49
CA PHE A 251 10.60 -13.48 -1.83
C PHE A 251 10.51 -13.32 -0.30
N ALA A 252 10.85 -14.37 0.44
CA ALA A 252 10.90 -14.33 1.89
C ALA A 252 11.89 -15.36 2.45
N ILE A 253 12.45 -15.06 3.63
CA ILE A 253 13.24 -15.99 4.42
C ILE A 253 12.47 -16.35 5.70
N ASP A 254 12.15 -17.62 5.81
CA ASP A 254 11.39 -18.23 6.88
C ASP A 254 12.36 -18.83 7.91
N ILE A 255 12.42 -18.26 9.12
CA ILE A 255 13.30 -18.70 10.22
C ILE A 255 12.45 -19.28 11.37
N PRO A 256 12.25 -20.60 11.46
CA PRO A 256 11.41 -21.21 12.50
C PRO A 256 11.99 -21.01 13.91
N ASP A 257 11.12 -20.84 14.89
CA ASP A 257 11.48 -20.85 16.31
C ASP A 257 11.83 -22.27 16.77
N PHE A 258 13.13 -22.56 16.70
CA PHE A 258 13.71 -23.82 17.15
C PHE A 258 13.91 -23.90 18.66
N THR A 259 13.55 -22.86 19.42
CA THR A 259 13.51 -22.94 20.88
C THR A 259 12.25 -23.64 21.37
N LYS A 260 11.15 -23.51 20.61
CA LYS A 260 9.84 -24.09 20.93
C LYS A 260 9.53 -25.36 20.17
N SER A 261 10.16 -25.56 19.01
CA SER A 261 10.04 -26.78 18.21
C SER A 261 11.38 -27.52 18.20
N GLN A 262 11.40 -28.86 18.17
CA GLN A 262 12.62 -29.65 17.99
C GLN A 262 13.22 -29.50 16.56
N SER A 263 13.04 -28.34 15.92
CA SER A 263 13.56 -28.09 14.59
C SER A 263 15.08 -27.92 14.61
N GLN A 264 15.73 -28.26 13.50
CA GLN A 264 17.15 -27.99 13.31
C GLN A 264 17.40 -26.47 13.24
N TYR A 265 18.65 -26.06 13.47
CA TYR A 265 19.13 -24.68 13.34
C TYR A 265 19.13 -24.29 11.86
N ARG A 266 17.96 -23.96 11.31
CA ARG A 266 17.80 -23.77 9.87
C ARG A 266 16.81 -22.68 9.53
N PHE A 267 16.98 -22.08 8.36
CA PHE A 267 16.01 -21.18 7.75
C PHE A 267 15.84 -21.48 6.26
N LYS A 268 14.71 -21.07 5.70
CA LYS A 268 14.26 -21.44 4.36
C LYS A 268 14.07 -20.20 3.50
N ALA A 269 14.71 -20.15 2.35
CA ALA A 269 14.41 -19.13 1.35
C ALA A 269 13.30 -19.64 0.42
N LYS A 270 12.26 -18.83 0.23
CA LYS A 270 11.09 -19.18 -0.58
C LYS A 270 10.70 -18.06 -1.54
N THR A 271 10.00 -18.46 -2.59
CA THR A 271 9.27 -17.57 -3.49
C THR A 271 7.79 -17.89 -3.44
N GLY A 272 6.96 -17.18 -4.22
CA GLY A 272 5.52 -17.45 -4.32
C GLY A 272 5.16 -18.90 -4.69
N LYS A 273 6.09 -19.69 -5.27
CA LYS A 273 5.87 -21.10 -5.64
C LYS A 273 6.41 -22.12 -4.62
N GLY A 274 7.16 -21.69 -3.61
CA GLY A 274 7.67 -22.56 -2.55
C GLY A 274 9.13 -22.33 -2.18
N VAL A 275 9.72 -23.30 -1.48
CA VAL A 275 11.10 -23.23 -0.96
C VAL A 275 12.09 -23.69 -2.02
N PHE A 276 13.03 -22.83 -2.38
CA PHE A 276 14.09 -23.15 -3.37
C PHE A 276 15.45 -23.41 -2.73
N CYS A 277 15.67 -23.00 -1.48
CA CYS A 277 16.84 -23.43 -0.70
C CYS A 277 16.59 -23.39 0.80
N GLU A 278 17.42 -24.10 1.54
CA GLU A 278 17.34 -24.18 2.99
C GLU A 278 18.74 -24.18 3.60
N ILE A 279 19.01 -23.19 4.45
CA ILE A 279 20.31 -23.03 5.10
C ILE A 279 20.23 -23.65 6.48
N THR A 280 21.12 -24.58 6.78
CA THR A 280 21.16 -25.33 8.02
C THR A 280 22.54 -25.20 8.66
N LEU A 281 22.59 -24.58 9.84
CA LEU A 281 23.78 -24.45 10.65
C LEU A 281 24.02 -25.75 11.43
N ARG A 282 25.07 -26.50 11.06
CA ARG A 282 25.45 -27.74 11.74
C ARG A 282 26.56 -27.49 12.77
N THR A 283 27.07 -28.57 13.35
CA THR A 283 28.12 -28.50 14.38
C THR A 283 29.49 -28.17 13.82
N LYS A 284 29.75 -28.50 12.55
CA LYS A 284 31.06 -28.38 11.93
C LYS A 284 31.09 -27.49 10.69
N ASP A 285 29.92 -27.18 10.13
CA ASP A 285 29.78 -26.42 8.89
C ASP A 285 28.35 -25.86 8.75
N VAL A 286 28.16 -25.03 7.72
CA VAL A 286 26.86 -24.62 7.19
C VAL A 286 26.54 -25.49 5.98
N ARG A 287 25.28 -25.92 5.87
CA ARG A 287 24.76 -26.66 4.72
C ARG A 287 23.71 -25.84 4.01
N ILE A 288 23.73 -25.81 2.69
CA ILE A 288 22.63 -25.32 1.87
C ILE A 288 21.96 -26.53 1.23
N GLY A 289 20.72 -26.83 1.59
CA GLY A 289 19.96 -27.97 1.09
C GLY A 289 18.72 -27.55 0.32
N ASN A 290 17.95 -28.55 -0.12
CA ASN A 290 16.69 -28.35 -0.84
C ASN A 290 16.82 -27.56 -2.16
N ILE A 291 18.00 -27.54 -2.76
CA ILE A 291 18.28 -26.88 -4.03
C ILE A 291 17.67 -27.72 -5.14
N ASN A 292 16.82 -27.16 -5.99
CA ASN A 292 16.23 -27.86 -7.14
C ASN A 292 17.30 -28.11 -8.21
N LYS A 293 17.35 -29.35 -8.70
CA LYS A 293 18.27 -29.74 -9.74
C LYS A 293 17.77 -29.28 -11.12
N SER A 294 18.55 -28.44 -11.78
CA SER A 294 18.33 -27.98 -13.17
C SER A 294 18.92 -28.97 -14.17
N PRO A 295 18.35 -29.13 -15.39
CA PRO A 295 19.01 -29.83 -16.49
C PRO A 295 20.41 -29.29 -16.83
N ARG A 296 20.70 -28.03 -16.47
CA ARG A 296 22.04 -27.43 -16.59
C ARG A 296 23.06 -28.03 -15.59
N TRP A 297 22.59 -28.52 -14.46
CA TRP A 297 23.41 -28.99 -13.32
C TRP A 297 23.24 -30.50 -13.09
N ASP A 298 23.50 -31.30 -14.13
CA ASP A 298 23.43 -32.77 -14.06
C ASP A 298 24.79 -33.41 -13.72
N TYR A 299 25.25 -33.19 -12.48
CA TYR A 299 26.50 -33.78 -11.96
C TYR A 299 26.27 -34.51 -10.65
N LYS A 300 27.02 -35.58 -10.38
CA LYS A 300 26.81 -36.42 -9.18
C LYS A 300 27.36 -35.74 -7.92
N GLN A 301 28.60 -35.28 -8.02
CA GLN A 301 29.33 -34.52 -7.00
C GLN A 301 30.26 -33.56 -7.73
N LEU A 302 30.31 -32.31 -7.29
CA LEU A 302 31.18 -31.28 -7.83
C LEU A 302 31.89 -30.58 -6.67
N LYS A 303 33.23 -30.54 -6.72
CA LYS A 303 34.04 -29.75 -5.79
C LYS A 303 34.61 -28.54 -6.52
N SER A 304 34.34 -27.35 -6.01
CA SER A 304 34.89 -26.09 -6.51
C SER A 304 35.34 -25.25 -5.32
N GLY A 305 36.65 -25.08 -5.14
CA GLY A 305 37.19 -24.50 -3.91
C GLY A 305 36.91 -25.41 -2.71
N GLU A 306 36.45 -24.82 -1.60
CA GLU A 306 36.02 -25.57 -0.41
C GLU A 306 34.55 -26.01 -0.49
N LEU A 307 33.78 -25.50 -1.45
CA LEU A 307 32.38 -25.86 -1.64
C LEU A 307 32.23 -27.27 -2.24
N PHE A 308 31.37 -28.06 -1.63
CA PHE A 308 31.06 -29.42 -2.07
C PHE A 308 29.59 -29.56 -2.45
N PHE A 309 29.31 -29.55 -3.75
CA PHE A 309 27.99 -29.72 -4.31
C PHE A 309 27.71 -31.21 -4.52
N GLU A 310 26.62 -31.71 -3.96
CA GLU A 310 26.27 -33.12 -4.04
C GLU A 310 24.79 -33.32 -4.32
N HIS A 311 24.47 -34.45 -4.96
CA HIS A 311 23.12 -34.99 -4.94
C HIS A 311 22.63 -35.26 -3.52
N TRP A 312 21.37 -34.92 -3.26
CA TRP A 312 20.68 -35.41 -2.08
C TRP A 312 20.34 -36.89 -2.29
N ARG A 313 20.83 -37.75 -1.38
CA ARG A 313 20.61 -39.20 -1.46
C ARG A 313 19.14 -39.62 -1.38
N GLU A 314 18.32 -38.84 -0.67
CA GLU A 314 16.91 -39.13 -0.40
C GLU A 314 15.99 -38.59 -1.50
N ASP A 315 16.36 -37.48 -2.13
CA ASP A 315 15.64 -36.90 -3.26
C ASP A 315 16.60 -36.62 -4.42
N PRO A 316 16.60 -37.46 -5.47
CA PRO A 316 17.50 -37.30 -6.61
C PRO A 316 17.18 -36.04 -7.44
N ARG A 317 16.06 -35.37 -7.16
CA ARG A 317 15.70 -34.08 -7.77
C ARG A 317 16.36 -32.88 -7.10
N LYS A 318 17.09 -33.12 -6.01
CA LYS A 318 17.64 -32.06 -5.17
C LYS A 318 19.15 -32.16 -5.04
N LEU A 319 19.76 -31.00 -4.90
CA LEU A 319 21.16 -30.80 -4.59
C LEU A 319 21.31 -30.26 -3.17
N LYS A 320 22.52 -30.40 -2.65
CA LYS A 320 22.99 -29.75 -1.42
C LYS A 320 24.42 -29.29 -1.60
N ILE A 321 24.79 -28.27 -0.84
CA ILE A 321 26.13 -27.76 -0.69
C ILE A 321 26.53 -28.03 0.76
N ASP A 322 27.55 -28.84 0.95
CA ASP A 322 28.11 -29.22 2.25
C ASP A 322 29.52 -28.64 2.41
N GLY A 323 30.02 -28.58 3.65
CA GLY A 323 31.41 -28.21 3.95
C GLY A 323 31.69 -26.71 4.12
N ILE A 324 30.65 -25.87 4.20
CA ILE A 324 30.83 -24.42 4.28
C ILE A 324 31.27 -24.02 5.70
N THR A 325 32.55 -23.72 5.88
CA THR A 325 33.11 -23.26 7.17
C THR A 325 33.41 -21.76 7.21
N GLY A 326 33.57 -21.17 6.04
CA GLY A 326 33.72 -19.75 5.75
C GLY A 326 33.32 -19.52 4.29
N ILE A 327 32.97 -18.29 3.91
CA ILE A 327 32.64 -17.93 2.53
C ILE A 327 33.32 -16.61 2.19
N ASP A 328 34.06 -16.61 1.08
CA ASP A 328 34.51 -15.39 0.40
C ASP A 328 33.51 -14.94 -0.68
N GLU A 329 33.69 -13.74 -1.23
CA GLU A 329 32.80 -13.18 -2.25
C GLU A 329 32.70 -14.06 -3.51
N GLN A 330 33.77 -14.77 -3.89
CA GLN A 330 33.78 -15.62 -5.07
C GLN A 330 32.97 -16.90 -4.82
N GLU A 331 33.09 -17.49 -3.65
CA GLU A 331 32.29 -18.64 -3.20
C GLU A 331 30.82 -18.26 -3.04
N LEU A 332 30.52 -17.05 -2.55
CA LEU A 332 29.17 -16.51 -2.42
C LEU A 332 28.49 -16.39 -3.80
N LYS A 333 29.19 -15.81 -4.78
CA LYS A 333 28.72 -15.73 -6.17
C LYS A 333 28.42 -17.12 -6.74
N LYS A 334 29.33 -18.08 -6.55
CA LYS A 334 29.12 -19.48 -6.98
C LYS A 334 27.85 -20.10 -6.38
N ILE A 335 27.57 -19.81 -5.11
CA ILE A 335 26.35 -20.27 -4.45
C ILE A 335 25.12 -19.63 -5.09
N LEU A 336 25.13 -18.30 -5.29
CA LEU A 336 23.99 -17.57 -5.87
C LEU A 336 23.60 -18.08 -7.26
N VAL A 337 24.58 -18.34 -8.14
CA VAL A 337 24.32 -18.92 -9.48
C VAL A 337 23.53 -20.22 -9.40
N VAL A 338 23.89 -21.09 -8.45
CA VAL A 338 23.21 -22.38 -8.24
C VAL A 338 21.81 -22.16 -7.65
N LEU A 339 21.64 -21.15 -6.79
CA LEU A 339 20.35 -20.80 -6.19
C LEU A 339 19.40 -20.14 -7.19
N ASP A 340 19.89 -19.30 -8.11
CA ASP A 340 19.12 -18.71 -9.20
C ASP A 340 18.56 -19.78 -10.13
N GLU A 341 19.37 -20.78 -10.47
CA GLU A 341 18.93 -21.93 -11.24
C GLU A 341 17.94 -22.80 -10.46
N SER A 342 18.14 -22.98 -9.15
CA SER A 342 17.17 -23.66 -8.29
C SER A 342 15.81 -22.97 -8.26
N LYS A 343 15.82 -21.63 -8.18
CA LYS A 343 14.62 -20.79 -8.21
C LYS A 343 13.93 -20.89 -9.58
N LYS A 344 14.66 -20.73 -10.68
CA LYS A 344 14.13 -20.88 -12.04
C LYS A 344 13.45 -22.23 -12.25
N VAL A 345 14.05 -23.32 -11.76
CA VAL A 345 13.46 -24.66 -11.86
C VAL A 345 12.14 -24.74 -11.06
N LEU A 346 12.10 -24.16 -9.87
CA LEU A 346 10.88 -24.10 -9.05
C LEU A 346 9.77 -23.29 -9.73
N GLU A 347 10.14 -22.19 -10.38
CA GLU A 347 9.20 -21.27 -11.00
C GLU A 347 8.69 -21.75 -12.35
N GLU A 348 9.57 -22.26 -13.21
CA GLU A 348 9.21 -22.67 -14.57
C GLU A 348 8.75 -24.13 -14.66
N GLY A 349 8.94 -24.92 -13.60
CA GLY A 349 8.58 -26.35 -13.58
C GLY A 349 9.41 -27.20 -14.55
N LYS A 350 10.54 -26.69 -15.05
CA LYS A 350 11.48 -27.40 -15.93
C LYS A 350 12.34 -28.36 -15.12
N VAL A 351 11.71 -29.44 -14.68
CA VAL A 351 12.32 -30.50 -13.88
C VAL A 351 13.04 -31.51 -14.79
N LEU A 352 14.21 -32.01 -14.37
CA LEU A 352 14.93 -33.10 -15.05
C LEU A 352 14.03 -34.34 -15.21
N LYS A 353 13.90 -34.87 -16.43
CA LYS A 353 12.96 -35.95 -16.76
C LYS A 353 13.41 -37.35 -16.30
N ASP A 354 14.72 -37.60 -16.18
CA ASP A 354 15.24 -38.93 -15.84
C ASP A 354 16.48 -38.83 -14.94
N TYR A 355 16.35 -39.22 -13.67
CA TYR A 355 17.39 -39.04 -12.65
C TYR A 355 18.37 -40.23 -12.55
N ARG A 356 18.13 -41.32 -13.30
CA ARG A 356 18.83 -42.61 -13.12
C ARG A 356 19.88 -42.92 -14.20
N ARG A 357 19.92 -42.18 -15.30
CA ARG A 357 20.99 -42.19 -16.33
C ARG A 357 21.63 -40.80 -16.29
N ASP A 358 22.72 -40.56 -15.56
CA ASP A 358 24.05 -40.52 -16.19
C ASP A 358 25.16 -40.62 -15.12
N LYS A 359 25.13 -41.73 -14.38
CA LYS A 359 25.96 -41.96 -13.18
C LYS A 359 27.49 -42.02 -13.39
N LYS A 360 28.02 -41.79 -14.60
CA LYS A 360 29.45 -42.04 -14.92
C LYS A 360 30.12 -41.14 -15.98
N ARG A 361 29.47 -40.18 -16.64
CA ARG A 361 30.12 -39.36 -17.71
C ARG A 361 30.16 -37.84 -17.49
N GLY A 362 29.51 -37.30 -16.45
CA GLY A 362 29.21 -35.86 -16.37
C GLY A 362 30.10 -34.98 -15.48
N ASP A 363 30.89 -35.51 -14.54
CA ASP A 363 31.48 -34.66 -13.48
C ASP A 363 32.56 -33.68 -14.00
N GLU A 364 33.41 -34.09 -14.96
CA GLU A 364 34.42 -33.20 -15.57
C GLU A 364 33.82 -32.21 -16.58
N GLU A 365 32.81 -32.63 -17.33
CA GLU A 365 32.14 -31.78 -18.32
C GLU A 365 31.24 -30.73 -17.64
N ALA A 366 30.57 -31.11 -16.55
CA ALA A 366 29.82 -30.20 -15.70
C ALA A 366 30.74 -29.22 -14.96
N LYS A 367 31.92 -29.66 -14.50
CA LYS A 367 32.91 -28.76 -13.90
C LYS A 367 33.39 -27.70 -14.89
N LYS A 368 33.73 -28.08 -16.13
CA LYS A 368 34.13 -27.12 -17.17
C LYS A 368 33.00 -26.14 -17.54
N LYS A 369 31.75 -26.61 -17.61
CA LYS A 369 30.58 -25.74 -17.84
C LYS A 369 30.31 -24.80 -16.66
N PHE A 370 30.48 -25.28 -15.42
CA PHE A 370 30.33 -24.47 -14.21
C PHE A 370 31.38 -23.35 -14.17
N GLU A 371 32.65 -23.69 -14.41
CA GLU A 371 33.74 -22.71 -14.45
C GLU A 371 33.55 -21.70 -15.60
N ALA A 372 33.12 -22.14 -16.80
CA ALA A 372 32.86 -21.23 -17.91
C ALA A 372 31.69 -20.26 -17.69
N LEU A 373 30.62 -20.69 -16.99
CA LEU A 373 29.48 -19.82 -16.65
C LEU A 373 29.84 -18.75 -15.62
N LEU A 374 30.69 -19.10 -14.65
CA LEU A 374 31.24 -18.13 -13.70
C LEU A 374 32.10 -17.06 -14.40
N ASP A 375 32.76 -17.43 -15.50
CA ASP A 375 33.57 -16.53 -16.33
C ASP A 375 32.72 -15.68 -17.31
N GLU A 376 31.52 -16.12 -17.69
CA GLU A 376 30.60 -15.36 -18.55
C GLU A 376 29.80 -14.33 -17.74
N GLU A 377 29.22 -14.69 -16.60
CA GLU A 377 28.48 -13.76 -15.73
C GLU A 377 29.38 -12.70 -15.07
N THR A 378 30.70 -12.95 -14.96
CA THR A 378 31.66 -11.92 -14.53
C THR A 378 31.98 -10.90 -15.62
N ARG A 379 31.78 -11.21 -16.91
CA ARG A 379 31.99 -10.25 -18.02
C ARG A 379 30.79 -9.36 -18.29
N ASP A 380 29.58 -9.84 -18.01
CA ASP A 380 28.35 -9.06 -18.21
C ASP A 380 28.12 -7.99 -17.12
N LEU A 381 28.98 -7.92 -16.10
CA LEU A 381 28.95 -6.91 -15.03
C LEU A 381 30.06 -5.83 -15.17
N ASP A 382 31.02 -6.03 -16.08
CA ASP A 382 32.11 -5.08 -16.37
C ASP A 382 31.86 -4.27 -17.67
N ASN A 383 30.64 -4.34 -18.24
CA ASN A 383 30.21 -3.58 -19.44
C ASN A 383 29.05 -2.63 -19.16
#